data_AF-A0A7Y4U2T4-F1
#
_entry.id   AF-A0A7Y4U2T4-F1
#
_cell.length_a   1.000
_cell.length_b   1.000
_cell.length_c   1.000
_cell.angle_alpha   90.00
_cell.angle_beta   90.00
_cell.angle_gamma   90.00
#
_symmetry.space_group_name_H-M   'P 1'
#
loop_
_entity.id
_entity.type
_entity.pdbx_description
1 polymer ?
#
loop_
_entity_poly.entity_id
_entity_poly.type
_entity_poly.pdbx_seq_one_letter_code
_entity_poly.pdbx_strand_id
1 'polypeptide(L)'
;MSKSKKEPIPKHFATLEEAGEFWDTHDLGEYWDQTEEVAMSFHLKRKRHLLAVEPGLARALYEAATARGVSTETMTNLWLHERLAKEGEAP
;
A
#
# COMPACT_ATOMS: atom_id res chain seq x y z
N MET A 1 -25.58 33.97 -6.03
CA MET A 1 -24.91 33.00 -6.92
C MET A 1 -25.70 31.71 -6.86
N SER A 2 -26.17 31.22 -8.00
CA SER A 2 -27.12 30.11 -8.09
C SER A 2 -26.52 28.84 -7.51
N LYS A 3 -27.12 28.31 -6.43
CA LYS A 3 -26.83 26.95 -5.96
C LYS A 3 -27.33 25.99 -7.05
N SER A 4 -26.41 25.42 -7.83
CA SER A 4 -26.72 24.23 -8.63
C SER A 4 -27.26 23.16 -7.69
N LYS A 5 -28.32 22.46 -8.11
CA LYS A 5 -28.86 21.31 -7.37
C LYS A 5 -27.75 20.25 -7.30
N LYS A 6 -27.10 20.14 -6.15
CA LYS A 6 -26.18 19.02 -5.86
C LYS A 6 -27.01 17.76 -5.71
N GLU A 7 -26.56 16.67 -6.31
CA GLU A 7 -27.19 15.37 -6.09
C GLU A 7 -26.91 14.95 -4.64
N PRO A 8 -27.95 14.58 -3.85
CA PRO A 8 -27.76 14.22 -2.45
C PRO A 8 -26.95 12.93 -2.32
N ILE A 9 -26.21 12.78 -1.22
CA ILE A 9 -25.52 11.51 -0.93
C ILE A 9 -26.56 10.38 -0.88
N PRO A 10 -26.37 9.27 -1.63
CA PRO A 10 -27.22 8.10 -1.51
C PRO A 10 -27.30 7.59 -0.07
N LYS A 11 -28.50 7.20 0.38
CA LYS A 11 -28.66 6.64 1.75
C LYS A 11 -27.83 5.37 1.96
N HIS A 12 -27.62 4.60 0.89
CA HIS A 12 -26.82 3.39 0.88
C HIS A 12 -26.11 3.29 -0.47
N PHE A 13 -24.86 2.83 -0.43
CA PHE A 13 -24.16 2.29 -1.61
C PHE A 13 -24.25 0.76 -1.54
N ALA A 14 -24.50 0.10 -2.66
CA ALA A 14 -24.59 -1.35 -2.72
C ALA A 14 -23.19 -2.01 -2.65
N THR A 15 -22.15 -1.32 -3.13
CA THR A 15 -20.75 -1.79 -3.08
C THR A 15 -19.77 -0.67 -2.72
N LEU A 16 -18.52 -1.05 -2.40
CA LEU A 16 -17.45 -0.08 -2.17
C LEU A 16 -17.02 0.59 -3.48
N GLU A 17 -17.07 -0.13 -4.60
CA GLU A 17 -16.80 0.39 -5.93
C GLU A 17 -17.80 1.49 -6.32
N GLU A 18 -19.09 1.28 -6.07
CA GLU A 18 -20.13 2.29 -6.34
C GLU A 18 -19.92 3.55 -5.48
N ALA A 19 -19.54 3.38 -4.20
CA ALA A 19 -19.18 4.51 -3.35
C ALA A 19 -17.95 5.26 -3.89
N GLY A 20 -16.95 4.52 -4.41
CA GLY A 20 -15.77 5.08 -5.05
C GLY A 20 -16.11 5.90 -6.29
N GLU A 21 -16.89 5.33 -7.23
CA GLU A 21 -17.32 6.00 -8.46
C GLU A 21 -18.11 7.28 -8.18
N PHE A 22 -18.92 7.30 -7.12
CA PHE A 22 -19.60 8.50 -6.66
C PHE A 22 -18.58 9.57 -6.22
N TRP A 23 -17.65 9.24 -5.31
CA TRP A 23 -16.68 10.20 -4.79
C TRP A 23 -15.57 10.59 -5.78
N ASP A 24 -15.36 9.85 -6.87
CA ASP A 24 -14.46 10.24 -7.95
C ASP A 24 -14.91 11.53 -8.66
N THR A 25 -16.21 11.82 -8.63
CA THR A 25 -16.82 12.99 -9.30
C THR A 25 -17.42 14.00 -8.33
N HIS A 26 -17.51 13.68 -7.05
CA HIS A 26 -18.09 14.52 -6.01
C HIS A 26 -17.03 14.91 -4.98
N ASP A 27 -16.83 16.22 -4.74
CA ASP A 27 -15.91 16.69 -3.70
C ASP A 27 -16.53 16.50 -2.31
N LEU A 28 -15.86 15.77 -1.41
CA LEU A 28 -16.32 15.58 -0.02
C LEU A 28 -16.57 16.91 0.72
N GLY A 29 -15.76 17.95 0.47
CA GLY A 29 -15.92 19.25 1.11
C GLY A 29 -17.22 19.95 0.74
N GLU A 30 -17.80 19.60 -0.41
CA GLU A 30 -19.08 20.13 -0.88
C GLU A 30 -20.31 19.57 -0.15
N TYR A 31 -20.12 18.51 0.63
CA TYR A 31 -21.14 17.75 1.35
C TYR A 31 -20.93 17.76 2.87
N TRP A 32 -20.08 18.64 3.38
CA TRP A 32 -19.73 18.69 4.81
C TRP A 32 -20.94 18.85 5.74
N ASP A 33 -22.00 19.50 5.27
CA ASP A 33 -23.28 19.68 5.96
C ASP A 33 -24.16 18.43 6.02
N GLN A 34 -23.83 17.39 5.22
CA GLN A 34 -24.50 16.10 5.15
C GLN A 34 -23.67 14.96 5.75
N THR A 35 -22.45 15.25 6.23
CA THR A 35 -21.54 14.27 6.85
C THR A 35 -21.44 14.48 8.36
N GLU A 36 -21.12 13.42 9.10
CA GLU A 36 -20.80 13.50 10.53
C GLU A 36 -19.36 13.04 10.80
N GLU A 37 -18.75 13.59 11.86
CA GLU A 37 -17.42 13.18 12.29
C GLU A 37 -17.45 11.75 12.85
N VAL A 38 -16.62 10.86 12.30
CA VAL A 38 -16.49 9.48 12.75
C VAL A 38 -15.06 9.21 13.21
N ALA A 39 -14.90 8.74 14.45
CA ALA A 39 -13.62 8.30 14.96
C ALA A 39 -13.24 6.93 14.37
N MET A 40 -12.22 6.89 13.51
CA MET A 40 -11.71 5.65 12.92
C MET A 40 -10.23 5.45 13.28
N SER A 41 -9.87 4.23 13.71
CA SER A 41 -8.49 3.85 14.01
C SER A 41 -7.99 2.82 13.01
N PHE A 42 -6.88 3.12 12.32
CA PHE A 42 -6.21 2.18 11.44
C PHE A 42 -4.96 1.61 12.11
N HIS A 43 -4.84 0.28 12.11
CA HIS A 43 -3.59 -0.39 12.47
C HIS A 43 -2.81 -0.70 11.19
N LEU A 44 -1.98 0.23 10.72
CA LEU A 44 -1.00 -0.08 9.67
C LEU A 44 0.11 -0.98 10.25
N LYS A 45 -0.16 -2.28 10.34
CA LYS A 45 0.70 -3.27 11.03
C LYS A 45 2.04 -3.54 10.33
N ARG A 46 2.28 -3.06 9.11
CA ARG A 46 3.50 -3.40 8.34
C ARG A 46 4.09 -2.18 7.65
N LYS A 47 5.25 -1.74 8.11
CA LYS A 47 6.15 -0.89 7.33
C LYS A 47 6.86 -1.78 6.31
N ARG A 48 6.70 -1.49 5.02
CA ARG A 48 7.42 -2.17 3.94
C ARG A 48 8.51 -1.23 3.45
N HIS A 49 9.74 -1.73 3.36
CA HIS A 49 10.83 -1.02 2.70
C HIS A 49 10.92 -1.58 1.27
N LEU A 50 10.68 -0.71 0.28
CA LEU A 50 10.80 -1.07 -1.13
C LEU A 50 12.15 -0.57 -1.63
N LEU A 51 12.93 -1.48 -2.20
CA LEU A 51 14.23 -1.18 -2.80
C LEU A 51 14.17 -1.58 -4.27
N ALA A 52 14.67 -0.71 -5.15
CA ALA A 52 14.86 -1.06 -6.54
C ALA A 52 16.01 -2.08 -6.63
N VAL A 53 15.77 -3.18 -7.35
CA VAL A 53 16.74 -4.25 -7.61
C VAL A 53 16.88 -4.40 -9.11
N GLU A 54 18.11 -4.47 -9.61
CA GLU A 54 18.34 -4.66 -11.04
C GLU A 54 17.71 -5.96 -11.55
N PRO A 55 17.16 -5.99 -12.78
CA PRO A 55 16.43 -7.16 -13.29
C PRO A 55 17.24 -8.46 -13.26
N GLY A 56 18.53 -8.40 -13.61
CA GLY A 56 19.41 -9.57 -13.58
C GLY A 56 19.63 -10.10 -12.17
N LEU A 57 19.81 -9.21 -11.19
CA LEU A 57 19.96 -9.58 -9.79
C LEU A 57 18.66 -10.15 -9.21
N ALA A 58 17.51 -9.55 -9.54
CA ALA A 58 16.20 -10.06 -9.12
C ALA A 58 15.97 -11.49 -9.63
N ARG A 59 16.35 -11.78 -10.88
CA ARG A 59 16.29 -13.12 -11.45
C ARG A 59 17.21 -14.10 -10.71
N ALA A 60 18.46 -13.71 -10.46
CA ALA A 60 19.41 -14.56 -9.74
C ALA A 60 18.94 -14.87 -8.31
N LEU A 61 18.39 -13.87 -7.60
CA LEU A 61 17.80 -14.05 -6.26
C LEU A 61 16.61 -15.02 -6.30
N TYR A 62 15.75 -14.92 -7.31
CA TYR A 62 14.62 -15.84 -7.49
C TYR A 62 15.07 -17.28 -7.75
N GLU A 63 16.04 -17.48 -8.65
CA GLU A 63 16.58 -18.81 -8.96
C GLU A 63 17.24 -19.44 -7.72
N ALA A 64 18.02 -18.65 -6.96
CA ALA A 64 18.64 -19.09 -5.72
C ALA A 64 17.62 -19.43 -4.62
N ALA A 65 16.58 -18.61 -4.47
CA ALA A 65 15.49 -18.85 -3.53
C ALA A 65 14.73 -20.14 -3.87
N THR A 66 14.39 -20.31 -5.15
CA THR A 66 13.70 -21.49 -5.67
C THR A 66 14.52 -22.77 -5.44
N ALA A 67 15.81 -22.75 -5.74
CA ALA A 67 16.70 -23.90 -5.54
C ALA A 67 16.79 -24.34 -4.07
N ARG A 68 16.51 -23.43 -3.12
CA ARG A 68 16.56 -23.67 -1.68
C ARG A 68 15.18 -23.81 -1.04
N GLY A 69 14.11 -23.77 -1.83
CA GLY A 69 12.73 -23.92 -1.35
C GLY A 69 12.25 -22.81 -0.43
N VAL A 70 12.79 -21.58 -0.58
CA VAL A 70 12.40 -20.41 0.23
C VAL A 70 11.92 -19.26 -0.66
N SER A 71 11.32 -18.22 -0.05
CA SER A 71 10.89 -17.04 -0.81
C SER A 71 12.07 -16.17 -1.23
N THR A 72 11.91 -15.40 -2.33
CA THR A 72 12.91 -14.40 -2.76
C THR A 72 13.19 -13.38 -1.67
N GLU A 73 12.18 -12.97 -0.90
CA GLU A 73 12.33 -12.07 0.25
C GLU A 73 13.21 -12.70 1.33
N THR A 74 12.96 -13.95 1.69
CA THR A 74 13.76 -14.69 2.67
C THR A 74 15.21 -14.81 2.21
N MET A 75 15.44 -15.17 0.96
CA MET A 75 16.79 -15.27 0.38
C MET A 75 17.52 -13.92 0.42
N THR A 76 16.83 -12.87 -0.02
CA THR A 76 17.37 -11.51 -0.08
C THR A 76 17.78 -11.04 1.32
N ASN A 77 16.90 -11.18 2.31
CA ASN A 77 17.20 -10.78 3.68
C ASN A 77 18.36 -11.58 4.28
N LEU A 78 18.41 -12.89 4.06
CA LEU A 78 19.51 -13.74 4.54
C LEU A 78 20.87 -13.25 4.01
N TRP A 79 20.98 -13.05 2.70
CA TRP A 79 22.22 -12.62 2.07
C TRP A 79 22.61 -11.19 2.44
N LEU A 80 21.65 -10.28 2.57
CA LEU A 80 21.92 -8.93 3.06
C LEU A 80 22.46 -8.96 4.50
N HIS A 81 21.89 -9.77 5.38
CA HIS A 81 22.41 -9.96 6.74
C HIS A 81 23.84 -10.51 6.74
N GLU A 82 24.11 -11.56 5.96
CA GLU A 82 25.47 -12.12 5.83
C GLU A 82 26.48 -11.09 5.32
N ARG A 83 26.08 -10.25 4.35
CA ARG A 83 26.96 -9.23 3.78
C ARG A 83 27.25 -8.12 4.78
N LEU A 84 26.22 -7.63 5.48
CA LEU A 84 26.36 -6.58 6.49
C LEU A 84 27.18 -7.04 7.70
N ALA A 85 27.02 -8.30 8.12
CA ALA A 85 27.83 -8.87 9.20
C ALA A 85 29.33 -8.85 8.84
N LYS A 86 29.68 -9.24 7.61
CA LYS A 86 31.07 -9.22 7.12
C LYS A 86 31.64 -7.80 6.98
N GLU A 87 30.81 -6.81 6.70
CA GLU A 87 31.23 -5.41 6.65
C GLU A 87 31.40 -4.81 8.06
N GLY A 88 30.59 -5.25 9.03
CA GLY A 88 30.74 -4.89 10.45
C GLY A 88 31.87 -5.61 11.19
N GLU A 89 32.41 -6.69 10.61
CA GLU A 89 33.58 -7.44 11.09
C GLU A 89 34.92 -6.94 10.54
N ALA A 90 34.94 -5.82 9.80
CA ALA A 90 36.20 -5.18 9.41
C ALA A 90 36.97 -4.71 10.68
N PRO A 91 38.31 -4.84 10.73
CA PRO A 91 39.11 -4.47 11.91
C PRO A 91 39.02 -2.99 12.27
#